data_AF-A0A7X5Q7Z7-F1
#
_entry.id   AF-A0A7X5Q7Z7-F1
#
_cell.length_a   1.000
_cell.length_b   1.000
_cell.length_c   1.000
_cell.angle_alpha   90.00
_cell.angle_beta   90.00
_cell.angle_gamma   90.00
#
_symmetry.space_group_name_H-M   'P 1'
#
loop_
_entity.id
_entity.type
_entity.pdbx_description
1 polymer ?
#
loop_
_entity_poly.entity_id
_entity_poly.type
_entity_poly.pdbx_seq_one_letter_code
_entity_poly.pdbx_strand_id
1 'polypeptide(L)'
;MMKPASTKKMIRNLFWILGFLIFLLGIGHLYYHLTGDFRIAHVMSKTFYPLQVELPKLTAKERRQVGKILDQHFYFLGHGHQSFVFASDDGNYVLKLFRKDFIKRTWLKNVIPPITPFRSLFLHQGKGEEYRIRRVINGHAIAYALDRDNCGMIYFHFNQENRFGKAVTLVDKLGIKRTIIPESYVFAIQKRAVTTRQELTRLMAEGNVEETKRRIQQLFDFYLSAYRRGILDNDHKLIDNTGFVGDRVIRQDVGRLVLDPETQNLENIKTDLRKIVRKRLQPWFKSYYPQYYSEISEEMEQFLSEL
;
A
#
# COMPACT_ATOMS: atom_id res chain seq x y z
N MET A 1 7.72 -12.36 62.59
CA MET A 1 8.33 -11.20 61.90
C MET A 1 9.22 -11.69 60.76
N MET A 2 8.78 -11.61 59.50
CA MET A 2 9.64 -11.91 58.33
C MET A 2 10.60 -10.73 58.09
N LYS A 3 11.88 -11.02 57.91
CA LYS A 3 12.95 -10.01 57.75
C LYS A 3 12.77 -9.19 56.45
N PRO A 4 12.78 -7.84 56.50
CA PRO A 4 12.53 -6.95 55.35
C PRO A 4 13.65 -6.93 54.28
N ALA A 5 14.77 -7.64 54.49
CA ALA A 5 15.90 -7.65 53.56
C ALA A 5 15.62 -8.44 52.25
N SER A 6 14.74 -9.44 52.30
CA SER A 6 14.38 -10.26 51.12
C SER A 6 13.64 -9.45 50.06
N THR A 7 12.72 -8.58 50.49
CA THR A 7 11.86 -7.79 49.61
C THR A 7 12.66 -6.77 48.79
N LYS A 8 13.66 -6.10 49.38
CA LYS A 8 14.51 -5.13 48.65
C LYS A 8 15.34 -5.79 47.54
N LYS A 9 15.88 -6.99 47.79
CA LYS A 9 16.63 -7.77 46.78
C LYS A 9 15.70 -8.22 45.65
N MET A 10 14.49 -8.66 45.98
CA MET A 10 13.47 -9.06 45.00
C MET A 10 13.05 -7.88 44.11
N ILE A 11 12.78 -6.71 44.70
CA ILE A 11 12.42 -5.49 43.97
C ILE A 11 13.55 -5.08 43.02
N ARG A 12 14.80 -5.08 43.47
CA ARG A 12 15.97 -4.77 42.64
C ARG A 12 16.09 -5.72 41.44
N ASN A 13 15.92 -7.02 41.65
CA ASN A 13 15.96 -8.00 40.57
C ASN A 13 14.83 -7.80 39.56
N LEU A 14 13.63 -7.45 40.02
CA LEU A 14 12.50 -7.12 39.15
C LEU A 14 12.80 -5.90 38.26
N PHE A 15 13.42 -4.86 38.81
CA PHE A 15 13.86 -3.70 38.01
C PHE A 15 14.87 -4.07 36.95
N TRP A 16 15.85 -4.94 37.26
CA TRP A 16 16.81 -5.41 36.25
C TRP A 16 16.15 -6.24 35.14
N ILE A 17 15.21 -7.12 35.49
CA ILE A 17 14.44 -7.90 34.52
C ILE A 17 13.63 -6.96 33.62
N LEU A 18 12.92 -6.01 34.21
CA LEU A 18 12.12 -5.04 33.45
C LEU A 18 13.01 -4.16 32.54
N GLY A 19 14.14 -3.67 33.05
CA GLY A 19 15.11 -2.91 32.28
C GLY A 19 15.68 -3.72 31.11
N PHE A 20 16.00 -4.99 31.33
CA PHE A 20 16.46 -5.90 30.27
C PHE A 20 15.38 -6.15 29.20
N LEU A 21 14.12 -6.35 29.61
CA LEU A 21 13.01 -6.50 28.66
C LEU A 21 12.80 -5.23 27.82
N ILE A 22 12.84 -4.05 28.44
CA ILE A 22 12.75 -2.77 27.73
C ILE A 22 13.91 -2.61 26.74
N PHE A 23 15.12 -2.98 27.17
CA PHE A 23 16.31 -2.93 26.30
C PHE A 23 16.18 -3.86 25.09
N LEU A 24 15.73 -5.10 25.28
CA LEU A 24 15.47 -6.02 24.17
C LEU A 24 14.40 -5.51 23.21
N LEU A 25 13.32 -4.92 23.74
CA LEU A 25 12.29 -4.26 22.93
C LEU A 25 12.87 -3.09 22.13
N GLY A 26 13.76 -2.29 22.76
CA GLY A 26 14.48 -1.19 22.11
C GLY A 26 15.37 -1.66 20.97
N ILE A 27 16.15 -2.73 21.17
CA ILE A 27 16.97 -3.34 20.11
C ILE A 27 16.08 -3.85 18.97
N GLY A 28 14.99 -4.55 19.28
CA GLY A 28 14.06 -5.04 18.26
C GLY A 28 13.44 -3.91 17.44
N HIS A 29 13.06 -2.82 18.09
CA HIS A 29 12.53 -1.63 17.44
C HIS A 29 13.58 -0.93 16.57
N LEU A 30 14.82 -0.81 17.06
CA LEU A 30 15.94 -0.25 16.30
C LEU A 30 16.25 -1.11 15.07
N TYR A 31 16.34 -2.44 15.22
CA TYR A 31 16.53 -3.37 14.12
C TYR A 31 15.45 -3.21 13.05
N TYR A 32 14.19 -3.12 13.46
CA TYR A 32 13.06 -2.88 12.56
C TYR A 32 13.21 -1.56 11.79
N HIS A 33 13.57 -0.48 12.49
CA HIS A 33 13.79 0.81 11.87
C HIS A 33 14.98 0.82 10.89
N LEU A 34 16.06 0.11 11.20
CA LEU A 34 17.26 0.05 10.37
C LEU A 34 17.08 -0.83 9.13
N THR A 35 16.38 -1.96 9.26
CA THR A 35 16.25 -2.95 8.17
C THR A 35 14.97 -2.83 7.36
N GLY A 36 13.95 -2.13 7.88
CA GLY A 36 12.61 -2.10 7.27
C GLY A 36 11.93 -3.47 7.25
N ASP A 37 12.40 -4.42 8.07
CA ASP A 37 11.90 -5.80 8.16
C ASP A 37 11.89 -6.56 6.82
N PHE A 38 12.68 -6.11 5.85
CA PHE A 38 12.76 -6.78 4.57
C PHE A 38 13.52 -8.10 4.71
N ARG A 39 12.84 -9.20 4.38
CA ARG A 39 13.42 -10.54 4.28
C ARG A 39 12.88 -11.23 3.04
N ILE A 40 13.77 -11.80 2.22
CA ILE A 40 13.36 -12.59 1.04
C ILE A 40 12.43 -13.74 1.45
N ALA A 41 12.67 -14.34 2.62
CA ALA A 41 11.81 -15.38 3.17
C ALA A 41 10.37 -14.92 3.43
N HIS A 42 10.11 -13.61 3.56
CA HIS A 42 8.77 -13.05 3.73
C HIS A 42 8.08 -12.70 2.41
N VAL A 43 8.77 -12.80 1.28
CA VAL A 43 8.18 -12.60 -0.04
C VAL A 43 7.34 -13.82 -0.42
N MET A 44 6.18 -13.57 -1.02
CA MET A 44 5.25 -14.58 -1.50
C MET A 44 5.81 -15.25 -2.76
N SER A 45 6.01 -16.56 -2.68
CA SER A 45 6.33 -17.40 -3.84
C SER A 45 5.11 -17.60 -4.72
N LYS A 46 5.29 -18.22 -5.90
CA LYS A 46 4.14 -18.68 -6.71
C LYS A 46 3.12 -19.43 -5.86
N THR A 47 1.85 -19.14 -6.10
CA THR A 47 0.72 -19.67 -5.33
C THR A 47 -0.51 -19.71 -6.21
N PHE A 48 -1.33 -20.76 -6.10
CA PHE A 48 -2.50 -20.96 -6.96
C PHE A 48 -3.77 -20.44 -6.28
N TYR A 49 -4.22 -19.26 -6.73
CA TYR A 49 -5.54 -18.75 -6.41
C TYR A 49 -6.31 -18.44 -7.69
N PRO A 50 -7.62 -18.73 -7.76
CA PRO A 50 -8.43 -18.35 -8.90
C PRO A 50 -8.55 -16.82 -8.94
N LEU A 51 -8.31 -16.28 -10.14
CA LEU A 51 -8.50 -14.86 -10.43
C LEU A 51 -9.92 -14.61 -10.91
N GLN A 52 -10.45 -13.43 -10.60
CA GLN A 52 -11.73 -12.94 -11.14
C GLN A 52 -11.61 -12.50 -12.60
N VAL A 53 -10.40 -12.21 -13.06
CA VAL A 53 -10.11 -11.74 -14.42
C VAL A 53 -8.93 -12.51 -14.99
N GLU A 54 -8.96 -12.77 -16.29
CA GLU A 54 -7.82 -13.34 -17.00
C GLU A 54 -6.73 -12.27 -17.17
N LEU A 55 -5.47 -12.64 -16.92
CA LEU A 55 -4.36 -11.73 -17.11
C LEU A 55 -3.97 -11.68 -18.58
N PRO A 56 -3.86 -10.49 -19.19
CA PRO A 56 -3.41 -10.38 -20.57
C PRO A 56 -1.98 -10.90 -20.73
N LYS A 57 -1.74 -11.64 -21.82
CA LYS A 57 -0.41 -12.09 -22.22
C LYS A 57 0.43 -10.89 -22.66
N LEU A 58 1.72 -10.92 -22.32
CA LEU A 58 2.64 -9.88 -22.75
C LEU A 58 2.89 -9.98 -24.26
N THR A 59 2.78 -8.85 -24.95
CA THR A 59 3.32 -8.70 -26.31
C THR A 59 4.85 -8.72 -26.27
N ALA A 60 5.50 -8.99 -27.41
CA ALA A 60 6.96 -8.95 -27.51
C ALA A 60 7.54 -7.56 -27.15
N LYS A 61 6.80 -6.48 -27.43
CA LYS A 61 7.19 -5.11 -27.05
C LYS A 61 7.15 -4.92 -25.53
N GLU A 62 6.05 -5.30 -24.88
CA GLU A 62 5.91 -5.19 -23.42
C GLU A 62 6.91 -6.09 -22.70
N ARG A 63 7.13 -7.31 -23.17
CA ARG A 63 8.13 -8.21 -22.60
C ARG A 63 9.54 -7.59 -22.62
N ARG A 64 9.92 -6.95 -23.73
CA ARG A 64 11.19 -6.22 -23.83
C ARG A 64 11.24 -5.03 -22.88
N GLN A 65 10.15 -4.28 -22.77
CA GLN A 65 10.05 -3.14 -21.84
C GLN A 65 10.21 -3.59 -20.38
N VAL A 66 9.49 -4.62 -19.96
CA VAL A 66 9.59 -5.20 -18.62
C VAL A 66 11.00 -5.72 -18.35
N GLY A 67 11.60 -6.42 -19.32
CA GLY A 67 12.99 -6.87 -19.22
C GLY A 67 13.97 -5.73 -18.97
N LYS A 68 13.85 -4.62 -19.73
CA LYS A 68 14.68 -3.42 -19.52
C LYS A 68 14.49 -2.79 -18.14
N ILE A 69 13.26 -2.78 -17.62
CA ILE A 69 12.99 -2.27 -16.27
C ILE A 69 13.65 -3.17 -15.22
N LEU A 70 13.56 -4.49 -15.40
CA LEU A 70 14.13 -5.49 -14.48
C LEU A 70 15.66 -5.57 -14.54
N ASP A 71 16.30 -5.03 -15.60
CA ASP A 71 17.76 -4.91 -15.71
C ASP A 71 18.33 -3.82 -14.77
N GLN A 72 17.49 -2.94 -14.22
CA GLN A 72 17.90 -1.91 -13.27
C GLN A 72 18.13 -2.48 -11.87
N HIS A 73 18.91 -1.77 -11.06
CA HIS A 73 18.92 -1.96 -9.62
C HIS A 73 17.64 -1.39 -9.00
N PHE A 74 17.18 -2.03 -7.93
CA PHE A 74 15.97 -1.64 -7.20
C PHE A 74 16.30 -1.37 -5.74
N TYR A 75 16.14 -0.12 -5.29
CA TYR A 75 16.47 0.34 -3.95
C TYR A 75 15.25 0.33 -3.04
N PHE A 76 15.40 -0.20 -1.83
CA PHE A 76 14.32 -0.29 -0.87
C PHE A 76 13.75 1.09 -0.55
N LEU A 77 12.49 1.30 -0.91
CA LEU A 77 11.77 2.55 -0.67
C LEU A 77 10.98 2.47 0.63
N GLY A 78 10.45 1.30 0.95
CA GLY A 78 9.66 1.07 2.14
C GLY A 78 8.83 -0.20 2.04
N HIS A 79 7.92 -0.38 2.99
CA HIS A 79 6.97 -1.47 2.95
C HIS A 79 5.58 -1.00 3.34
N GLY A 80 4.57 -1.53 2.67
CA GLY A 80 3.19 -1.44 3.11
C GLY A 80 2.81 -2.63 3.97
N HIS A 81 1.52 -2.75 4.24
CA HIS A 81 0.98 -3.99 4.78
C HIS A 81 1.15 -5.14 3.78
N GLN A 82 0.99 -4.92 2.48
CA GLN A 82 0.84 -6.02 1.52
C GLN A 82 2.11 -6.36 0.74
N SER A 83 3.06 -5.44 0.65
CA SER A 83 4.24 -5.58 -0.20
C SER A 83 5.45 -4.82 0.34
N PHE A 84 6.63 -5.29 -0.03
CA PHE A 84 7.87 -4.52 -0.01
C PHE A 84 7.98 -3.74 -1.32
N VAL A 85 8.38 -2.48 -1.25
CA VAL A 85 8.43 -1.57 -2.40
C VAL A 85 9.87 -1.13 -2.62
N PHE A 86 10.33 -1.28 -3.85
CA PHE A 86 11.66 -0.85 -4.28
C PHE A 86 11.53 0.11 -5.45
N ALA A 87 12.28 1.21 -5.43
CA ALA A 87 12.36 2.16 -6.54
C ALA A 87 13.46 1.73 -7.51
N SER A 88 13.21 1.85 -8.82
CA SER A 88 14.24 1.65 -9.84
C SER A 88 15.33 2.73 -9.77
N ASP A 89 16.50 2.44 -10.32
CA ASP A 89 17.67 3.33 -10.38
C ASP A 89 17.35 4.65 -11.10
N ASP A 90 16.56 4.60 -12.18
CA ASP A 90 16.07 5.79 -12.89
C ASP A 90 14.96 6.58 -12.15
N GLY A 91 14.48 6.06 -11.01
CA GLY A 91 13.41 6.67 -10.23
C GLY A 91 12.04 6.67 -10.89
N ASN A 92 11.83 6.03 -12.04
CA ASN A 92 10.57 6.08 -12.80
C ASN A 92 9.61 4.93 -12.47
N TYR A 93 10.12 3.86 -11.85
CA TYR A 93 9.35 2.64 -11.59
C TYR A 93 9.47 2.21 -10.13
N VAL A 94 8.47 1.45 -9.69
CA VAL A 94 8.50 0.71 -8.44
C VAL A 94 8.28 -0.78 -8.69
N LEU A 95 9.12 -1.60 -8.09
CA LEU A 95 8.95 -3.04 -7.97
C LEU A 95 8.30 -3.36 -6.62
N LYS A 96 7.13 -3.97 -6.66
CA LYS A 96 6.38 -4.41 -5.49
C LYS A 96 6.48 -5.92 -5.35
N LEU A 97 7.16 -6.38 -4.30
CA LEU A 97 7.25 -7.78 -3.93
C LEU A 97 6.21 -8.08 -2.85
N PHE A 98 5.27 -8.97 -3.12
CA PHE A 98 4.18 -9.22 -2.19
C PHE A 98 4.64 -9.99 -0.98
N ARG A 99 4.13 -9.61 0.19
CA ARG A 99 4.42 -10.24 1.47
C ARG A 99 3.55 -11.47 1.66
N LYS A 100 4.07 -12.49 2.35
CA LYS A 100 3.27 -13.62 2.86
C LYS A 100 3.02 -13.54 4.37
N ASP A 101 3.81 -12.73 5.08
CA ASP A 101 3.79 -12.58 6.54
C ASP A 101 2.76 -11.55 7.02
N PHE A 102 2.25 -10.67 6.15
CA PHE A 102 1.24 -9.65 6.52
C PHE A 102 -0.08 -10.22 7.03
N ILE A 103 -0.26 -11.52 6.83
CA ILE A 103 -1.43 -12.27 7.21
C ILE A 103 -1.26 -12.86 8.61
N LYS A 104 -0.01 -13.11 9.01
CA LYS A 104 0.34 -13.75 10.27
C LYS A 104 0.32 -12.74 11.41
N ARG A 105 -0.88 -12.45 11.94
CA ARG A 105 -1.03 -11.92 13.31
C ARG A 105 -0.71 -12.98 14.39
N THR A 106 -0.06 -14.08 14.03
CA THR A 106 -0.15 -15.38 14.70
C THR A 106 0.91 -15.64 15.76
N TRP A 107 1.97 -14.85 15.89
CA TRP A 107 2.99 -15.16 16.90
C TRP A 107 2.41 -15.07 18.32
N LEU A 108 1.64 -14.02 18.63
CA LEU A 108 0.91 -13.91 19.90
C LEU A 108 -0.15 -15.00 20.07
N LYS A 109 -0.75 -15.49 18.98
CA LYS A 109 -1.75 -16.56 19.04
C LYS A 109 -1.17 -17.91 19.46
N ASN A 110 0.10 -18.14 19.14
CA ASN A 110 0.79 -19.39 19.46
C ASN A 110 1.49 -19.35 20.83
N VAL A 111 1.60 -18.16 21.44
CA VAL A 111 2.33 -17.95 22.70
C VAL A 111 1.40 -17.65 23.88
N ILE A 112 0.26 -16.99 23.63
CA ILE A 112 -0.69 -16.65 24.70
C ILE A 112 -1.79 -17.73 24.76
N PRO A 113 -1.95 -18.46 25.88
CA PRO A 113 -3.06 -19.38 26.03
C PRO A 113 -4.40 -18.62 26.04
N PRO A 114 -5.50 -19.19 25.50
CA PRO A 114 -6.78 -18.52 25.36
C PRO A 114 -7.54 -18.42 26.70
N ILE A 115 -6.90 -17.86 27.73
CA ILE A 115 -7.48 -17.61 29.04
C ILE A 115 -8.23 -16.26 29.07
N THR A 116 -9.23 -16.17 29.94
CA THR A 116 -10.14 -15.04 30.13
C THR A 116 -9.44 -13.94 30.94
N PRO A 117 -8.48 -13.22 30.35
CA PRO A 117 -8.84 -11.91 29.78
C PRO A 117 -8.36 -11.70 28.32
N PHE A 118 -7.54 -12.61 27.78
CA PHE A 118 -6.97 -12.50 26.44
C PHE A 118 -7.86 -13.10 25.35
N ARG A 119 -8.95 -13.80 25.71
CA ARG A 119 -9.91 -14.43 24.78
C ARG A 119 -10.41 -13.46 23.69
N SER A 120 -10.61 -12.18 24.00
CA SER A 120 -11.02 -11.13 23.04
C SER A 120 -9.99 -10.85 21.94
N LEU A 121 -8.69 -11.09 22.19
CA LEU A 121 -7.62 -11.02 21.18
C LEU A 121 -7.73 -12.15 20.14
N PHE A 122 -8.37 -13.28 20.52
CA PHE A 122 -8.60 -14.44 19.65
C PHE A 122 -9.96 -14.40 18.94
N LEU A 123 -10.94 -13.69 19.51
CA LEU A 123 -12.32 -13.62 19.01
C LEU A 123 -12.54 -12.68 17.82
N HIS A 124 -11.55 -11.85 17.45
CA HIS A 124 -11.59 -11.13 16.17
C HIS A 124 -11.29 -12.09 15.02
N GLN A 125 -12.26 -12.95 14.71
CA GLN A 125 -12.32 -13.76 13.49
C GLN A 125 -12.61 -12.83 12.29
N GLY A 126 -11.66 -11.95 11.97
CA GLY A 126 -11.69 -11.29 10.68
C GLY A 126 -11.60 -12.33 9.56
N LYS A 127 -11.89 -11.89 8.34
CA LYS A 127 -11.76 -12.74 7.15
C LYS A 127 -10.39 -13.43 7.11
N GLY A 128 -10.39 -14.73 6.79
CA GLY A 128 -9.25 -15.62 6.88
C GLY A 128 -8.05 -15.21 6.02
N GLU A 129 -6.93 -15.91 6.23
CA GLU A 129 -5.67 -15.69 5.51
C GLU A 129 -5.86 -15.70 3.99
N GLU A 130 -6.52 -16.74 3.50
CA GLU A 130 -6.84 -16.91 2.10
C GLU A 130 -7.65 -15.75 1.54
N TYR A 131 -8.68 -15.28 2.26
CA TYR A 131 -9.48 -14.14 1.80
C TYR A 131 -8.61 -12.90 1.60
N ARG A 132 -7.68 -12.63 2.51
CA ARG A 132 -6.82 -11.44 2.43
C ARG A 132 -5.86 -11.53 1.24
N ILE A 133 -5.25 -12.69 1.01
CA ILE A 133 -4.41 -12.92 -0.17
C ILE A 133 -5.23 -12.76 -1.44
N ARG A 134 -6.35 -13.49 -1.54
CA ARG A 134 -7.23 -13.45 -2.71
C ARG A 134 -7.68 -12.03 -3.03
N ARG A 135 -8.04 -11.24 -2.02
CA ARG A 135 -8.42 -9.84 -2.22
C ARG A 135 -7.28 -9.02 -2.83
N VAL A 136 -6.08 -9.12 -2.26
CA VAL A 136 -4.91 -8.38 -2.75
C VAL A 136 -4.55 -8.79 -4.18
N ILE A 137 -4.48 -10.10 -4.44
CA ILE A 137 -4.15 -10.64 -5.75
C ILE A 137 -5.20 -10.25 -6.80
N ASN A 138 -6.50 -10.37 -6.48
CA ASN A 138 -7.56 -9.98 -7.41
C ASN A 138 -7.56 -8.48 -7.69
N GLY A 139 -7.33 -7.64 -6.69
CA GLY A 139 -7.22 -6.20 -6.91
C GLY A 139 -6.09 -5.83 -7.88
N HIS A 140 -4.93 -6.49 -7.78
CA HIS A 140 -3.83 -6.30 -8.73
C HIS A 140 -4.10 -6.91 -10.11
N ALA A 141 -4.83 -8.03 -10.17
CA ALA A 141 -5.27 -8.61 -11.43
C ALA A 141 -6.22 -7.67 -12.18
N ILE A 142 -7.23 -7.11 -11.49
CA ILE A 142 -8.15 -6.10 -12.04
C ILE A 142 -7.37 -4.86 -12.51
N ALA A 143 -6.45 -4.36 -11.69
CA ALA A 143 -5.59 -3.24 -12.07
C ALA A 143 -4.81 -3.51 -13.36
N TYR A 144 -4.22 -4.69 -13.50
CA TYR A 144 -3.40 -5.02 -14.67
C TYR A 144 -4.21 -5.32 -15.93
N ALA A 145 -5.35 -5.98 -15.79
CA ALA A 145 -6.19 -6.42 -16.90
C ALA A 145 -7.14 -5.32 -17.40
N LEU A 146 -7.71 -4.52 -16.50
CA LEU A 146 -8.83 -3.63 -16.80
C LEU A 146 -8.54 -2.14 -16.52
N ASP A 147 -7.54 -1.82 -15.70
CA ASP A 147 -7.29 -0.45 -15.21
C ASP A 147 -5.82 -0.02 -15.29
N ARG A 148 -5.10 -0.55 -16.28
CA ARG A 148 -3.64 -0.50 -16.34
C ARG A 148 -3.10 0.93 -16.26
N ASP A 149 -3.65 1.82 -17.08
CA ASP A 149 -3.20 3.20 -17.22
C ASP A 149 -3.42 4.03 -15.96
N ASN A 150 -4.58 3.88 -15.35
CA ASN A 150 -5.01 4.57 -14.13
C ASN A 150 -4.32 3.99 -12.88
N CYS A 151 -3.79 2.77 -12.94
CA CYS A 151 -2.98 2.22 -11.86
C CYS A 151 -1.48 2.41 -12.09
N GLY A 152 -1.08 3.02 -13.21
CA GLY A 152 0.32 3.07 -13.65
C GLY A 152 0.94 1.68 -13.75
N MET A 153 0.14 0.63 -13.96
CA MET A 153 0.60 -0.75 -13.92
C MET A 153 1.36 -1.08 -15.19
N ILE A 154 2.61 -1.54 -15.05
CA ILE A 154 3.42 -1.97 -16.19
C ILE A 154 3.31 -3.48 -16.35
N TYR A 155 3.40 -4.21 -15.23
CA TYR A 155 3.36 -5.67 -15.25
C TYR A 155 2.89 -6.23 -13.91
N PHE A 156 2.13 -7.30 -13.95
CA PHE A 156 1.77 -8.09 -12.78
C PHE A 156 2.10 -9.57 -13.03
N HIS A 157 3.06 -10.09 -12.28
CA HIS A 157 3.45 -11.50 -12.34
C HIS A 157 2.70 -12.30 -11.29
N PHE A 158 1.74 -13.11 -11.74
CA PHE A 158 1.02 -14.05 -10.91
C PHE A 158 0.76 -15.33 -11.69
N ASN A 159 1.42 -16.43 -11.31
CA ASN A 159 1.32 -17.76 -11.94
C ASN A 159 1.50 -17.79 -13.47
N GLN A 160 2.16 -16.80 -14.05
CA GLN A 160 2.44 -16.80 -15.48
C GLN A 160 3.73 -17.59 -15.75
N GLU A 161 3.78 -18.23 -16.92
CA GLU A 161 4.97 -18.92 -17.43
C GLU A 161 5.99 -17.96 -18.07
N ASN A 162 5.74 -16.65 -17.98
CA ASN A 162 6.66 -15.64 -18.46
C ASN A 162 8.01 -15.76 -17.73
N ARG A 163 9.04 -16.18 -18.48
CA ARG A 163 10.43 -16.18 -18.03
C ARG A 163 11.15 -15.01 -18.65
N PHE A 164 11.68 -14.10 -17.85
CA PHE A 164 12.64 -13.10 -18.27
C PHE A 164 14.05 -13.70 -18.30
N GLY A 165 14.30 -14.75 -17.51
CA GLY A 165 15.56 -15.50 -17.51
C GLY A 165 16.71 -14.68 -16.94
N LYS A 166 16.40 -13.74 -16.03
CA LYS A 166 17.36 -12.80 -15.47
C LYS A 166 17.16 -12.68 -13.98
N ALA A 167 18.25 -12.39 -13.29
CA ALA A 167 18.25 -12.13 -11.87
C ALA A 167 18.10 -10.61 -11.62
N VAL A 168 17.24 -10.22 -10.70
CA VAL A 168 16.98 -8.82 -10.34
C VAL A 168 17.76 -8.47 -9.09
N THR A 169 18.48 -7.35 -9.13
CA THR A 169 19.25 -6.86 -7.99
C THR A 169 18.41 -5.91 -7.14
N LEU A 170 18.18 -6.29 -5.88
CA LEU A 170 17.55 -5.50 -4.84
C LEU A 170 18.62 -4.95 -3.90
N VAL A 171 18.51 -3.69 -3.52
CA VAL A 171 19.36 -3.04 -2.53
C VAL A 171 18.50 -2.74 -1.32
N ASP A 172 18.80 -3.35 -0.18
CA ASP A 172 18.02 -3.12 1.05
C ASP A 172 18.34 -1.77 1.71
N LYS A 173 17.66 -1.45 2.81
CA LYS A 173 17.82 -0.17 3.52
C LYS A 173 19.23 0.07 4.05
N LEU A 174 20.03 -0.99 4.23
CA LEU A 174 21.41 -0.93 4.67
C LEU A 174 22.41 -0.88 3.50
N GLY A 175 21.92 -0.81 2.25
CA GLY A 175 22.76 -0.85 1.06
C GLY A 175 23.20 -2.25 0.66
N ILE A 176 22.73 -3.30 1.33
CA ILE A 176 23.13 -4.68 1.03
C ILE A 176 22.43 -5.12 -0.25
N LYS A 177 23.23 -5.55 -1.23
CA LYS A 177 22.74 -6.07 -2.50
C LYS A 177 22.31 -7.53 -2.34
N ARG A 178 21.12 -7.85 -2.85
CA ARG A 178 20.56 -9.20 -2.91
C ARG A 178 20.01 -9.44 -4.29
N THR A 179 20.15 -10.65 -4.78
CA THR A 179 19.64 -11.02 -6.09
C THR A 179 18.45 -11.96 -5.94
N ILE A 180 17.39 -11.74 -6.71
CA ILE A 180 16.24 -12.63 -6.78
C ILE A 180 15.98 -13.09 -8.21
N ILE A 181 15.42 -14.28 -8.37
CA ILE A 181 14.83 -14.71 -9.64
C ILE A 181 13.36 -14.27 -9.60
N PRO A 182 12.96 -13.22 -10.34
CA PRO A 182 11.64 -12.60 -10.20
C PRO A 182 10.51 -13.60 -10.48
N GLU A 183 10.73 -14.57 -11.37
CA GLU A 183 9.75 -15.60 -11.70
C GLU A 183 9.41 -16.50 -10.51
N SER A 184 10.23 -16.57 -9.46
CA SER A 184 9.93 -17.39 -8.28
C SER A 184 8.90 -16.74 -7.35
N TYR A 185 8.55 -15.47 -7.58
CA TYR A 185 7.77 -14.65 -6.66
C TYR A 185 6.55 -14.00 -7.33
N VAL A 186 5.54 -13.68 -6.54
CA VAL A 186 4.48 -12.78 -6.99
C VAL A 186 5.02 -11.35 -6.89
N PHE A 187 4.93 -10.59 -7.98
CA PHE A 187 5.38 -9.19 -8.01
C PHE A 187 4.58 -8.33 -8.99
N ALA A 188 4.65 -7.02 -8.79
CA ALA A 188 4.12 -6.02 -9.70
C ALA A 188 5.18 -4.95 -10.01
N ILE A 189 5.16 -4.44 -11.24
CA ILE A 189 5.91 -3.26 -11.65
C ILE A 189 4.89 -2.17 -11.94
N GLN A 190 5.07 -1.01 -11.32
CA GLN A 190 4.23 0.16 -11.53
C GLN A 190 5.10 1.38 -11.80
N LYS A 191 4.53 2.41 -12.43
CA LYS A 191 5.14 3.73 -12.48
C LYS A 191 5.27 4.30 -11.07
N ARG A 192 6.37 4.98 -10.79
CA ARG A 192 6.52 5.74 -9.55
C ARG A 192 5.82 7.08 -9.70
N ALA A 193 4.97 7.42 -8.73
CA ALA A 193 4.25 8.67 -8.70
C ALA A 193 4.66 9.52 -7.48
N VAL A 194 4.52 10.84 -7.64
CA VAL A 194 4.49 11.77 -6.50
C VAL A 194 3.13 11.62 -5.83
N THR A 195 3.09 11.33 -4.53
CA THR A 195 1.80 11.12 -3.84
C THR A 195 0.93 12.38 -3.90
N THR A 196 -0.39 12.20 -3.90
CA THR A 196 -1.33 13.33 -3.88
C THR A 196 -1.05 14.25 -2.69
N ARG A 197 -0.74 13.69 -1.52
CA ARG A 197 -0.31 14.48 -0.36
C ARG A 197 0.90 15.37 -0.67
N GLN A 198 1.96 14.81 -1.26
CA GLN A 198 3.18 15.58 -1.58
C GLN A 198 2.89 16.67 -2.60
N GLU A 199 2.14 16.37 -3.66
CA GLU A 199 1.84 17.33 -4.72
C GLU A 199 0.97 18.47 -4.21
N LEU A 200 -0.12 18.16 -3.49
CA LEU A 200 -0.97 19.19 -2.90
C LEU A 200 -0.21 20.02 -1.85
N THR A 201 0.60 19.38 -1.00
CA THR A 201 1.43 20.13 -0.03
C THR A 201 2.39 21.09 -0.71
N ARG A 202 3.04 20.65 -1.80
CA ARG A 202 3.95 21.48 -2.60
C ARG A 202 3.22 22.68 -3.18
N LEU A 203 2.11 22.47 -3.89
CA LEU A 203 1.31 23.54 -4.50
C LEU A 203 0.80 24.55 -3.47
N MET A 204 0.30 24.07 -2.34
CA MET A 204 -0.20 24.95 -1.28
C MET A 204 0.91 25.73 -0.59
N ALA A 205 2.11 25.16 -0.44
CA ALA A 205 3.28 25.86 0.08
C ALA A 205 3.78 26.96 -0.87
N GLU A 206 3.60 26.76 -2.18
CA GLU A 206 3.91 27.74 -3.24
C GLU A 206 2.80 28.79 -3.43
N GLY A 207 1.66 28.66 -2.73
CA GLY A 207 0.50 29.55 -2.89
C GLY A 207 -0.26 29.35 -4.21
N ASN A 208 -0.05 28.23 -4.90
CA ASN A 208 -0.67 27.95 -6.19
C ASN A 208 -2.05 27.28 -6.02
N VAL A 209 -3.03 28.09 -5.64
CA VAL A 209 -4.40 27.64 -5.33
C VAL A 209 -5.13 27.16 -6.58
N GLU A 210 -4.98 27.85 -7.71
CA GLU A 210 -5.64 27.47 -8.97
C GLU A 210 -5.16 26.11 -9.49
N GLU A 211 -3.86 25.86 -9.47
CA GLU A 211 -3.33 24.55 -9.83
C GLU A 211 -3.78 23.47 -8.83
N THR A 212 -3.93 23.81 -7.56
CA THR A 212 -4.49 22.89 -6.55
C THR A 212 -5.92 22.48 -6.90
N LYS A 213 -6.78 23.43 -7.25
CA LYS A 213 -8.15 23.16 -7.72
C LYS A 213 -8.11 22.25 -8.96
N ARG A 214 -7.23 22.54 -9.92
CA ARG A 214 -7.04 21.69 -11.11
C ARG A 214 -6.62 20.27 -10.74
N ARG A 215 -5.69 20.08 -9.80
CA ARG A 215 -5.28 18.73 -9.31
C ARG A 215 -6.43 17.99 -8.63
N ILE A 216 -7.27 18.69 -7.87
CA ILE A 216 -8.48 18.12 -7.24
C ILE A 216 -9.46 17.65 -8.32
N GLN A 217 -9.69 18.47 -9.34
CA GLN A 217 -10.54 18.12 -10.48
C GLN A 217 -10.04 16.85 -11.18
N GLN A 218 -8.73 16.77 -11.45
CA GLN A 218 -8.11 15.58 -12.05
C GLN A 218 -8.31 14.32 -11.18
N LEU A 219 -8.27 14.47 -9.84
CA LEU A 219 -8.54 13.36 -8.93
C LEU A 219 -9.98 12.89 -9.04
N PHE A 220 -10.96 13.79 -9.16
CA PHE A 220 -12.35 13.39 -9.33
C PHE A 220 -12.61 12.74 -10.70
N ASP A 221 -12.11 13.33 -11.78
CA ASP A 221 -12.20 12.74 -13.13
C ASP A 221 -11.61 11.33 -13.16
N PHE A 222 -10.50 11.14 -12.44
CA PHE A 222 -9.89 9.84 -12.25
C PHE A 222 -10.85 8.83 -11.60
N TYR A 223 -11.50 9.17 -10.48
CA TYR A 223 -12.48 8.28 -9.82
C TYR A 223 -13.70 8.02 -10.70
N LEU A 224 -14.24 9.05 -11.35
CA LEU A 224 -15.35 8.90 -12.30
C LEU A 224 -15.01 7.93 -13.43
N SER A 225 -13.78 8.00 -13.96
CA SER A 225 -13.34 7.07 -15.01
C SER A 225 -13.31 5.61 -14.54
N ALA A 226 -13.04 5.34 -13.26
CA ALA A 226 -13.05 4.01 -12.67
C ALA A 226 -14.49 3.50 -12.46
N TYR A 227 -15.35 4.33 -11.88
CA TYR A 227 -16.75 3.99 -11.65
C TYR A 227 -17.51 3.71 -12.94
N ARG A 228 -17.28 4.49 -14.01
CA ARG A 228 -17.86 4.25 -15.33
C ARG A 228 -17.53 2.86 -15.90
N ARG A 229 -16.42 2.26 -15.49
CA ARG A 229 -16.00 0.90 -15.88
C ARG A 229 -16.40 -0.17 -14.87
N GLY A 230 -17.21 0.17 -13.87
CA GLY A 230 -17.63 -0.74 -12.81
C GLY A 230 -16.49 -1.16 -11.88
N ILE A 231 -15.48 -0.31 -11.71
CA ILE A 231 -14.32 -0.58 -10.84
C ILE A 231 -14.44 0.27 -9.58
N LEU A 232 -14.59 -0.40 -8.43
CA LEU A 232 -14.69 0.22 -7.13
C LEU A 232 -13.40 0.03 -6.32
N ASP A 233 -12.95 1.10 -5.68
CA ASP A 233 -11.91 1.05 -4.67
C ASP A 233 -12.51 1.08 -3.27
N ASN A 234 -12.44 -0.04 -2.56
CA ASN A 234 -12.90 -0.14 -1.17
C ASN A 234 -11.91 0.48 -0.15
N ASP A 235 -10.87 1.19 -0.60
CA ASP A 235 -10.01 2.01 0.25
C ASP A 235 -10.19 3.51 -0.06
N HIS A 236 -11.06 4.18 0.70
CA HIS A 236 -11.30 5.62 0.54
C HIS A 236 -10.16 6.51 1.05
N LYS A 237 -8.90 6.06 1.07
CA LYS A 237 -7.74 6.88 1.47
C LYS A 237 -7.13 7.59 0.26
N LEU A 238 -7.94 8.42 -0.42
CA LEU A 238 -7.56 9.10 -1.66
C LEU A 238 -6.19 9.76 -1.58
N ILE A 239 -5.95 10.61 -0.58
CA ILE A 239 -4.73 11.41 -0.43
C ILE A 239 -3.46 10.54 -0.32
N ASP A 240 -3.57 9.35 0.28
CA ASP A 240 -2.44 8.47 0.54
C ASP A 240 -2.28 7.38 -0.55
N ASN A 241 -3.37 7.01 -1.22
CA ASN A 241 -3.41 5.89 -2.17
C ASN A 241 -3.36 6.32 -3.64
N THR A 242 -3.39 7.63 -3.92
CA THR A 242 -3.26 8.18 -5.27
C THR A 242 -2.00 9.04 -5.39
N GLY A 243 -1.56 9.28 -6.61
CA GLY A 243 -0.49 10.22 -6.91
C GLY A 243 -0.43 10.58 -8.38
N PHE A 244 0.56 11.37 -8.75
CA PHE A 244 0.73 11.95 -10.07
C PHE A 244 1.99 11.42 -10.76
N VAL A 245 1.86 11.10 -12.04
CA VAL A 245 2.98 10.91 -12.97
C VAL A 245 2.86 11.96 -14.06
N GLY A 246 3.62 13.04 -13.92
CA GLY A 246 3.35 14.26 -14.69
C GLY A 246 1.94 14.76 -14.39
N ASP A 247 1.14 15.02 -15.43
CA ASP A 247 -0.24 15.48 -15.27
C ASP A 247 -1.29 14.40 -15.09
N ARG A 248 -0.90 13.12 -15.04
CA ARG A 248 -1.84 12.00 -14.90
C ARG A 248 -1.92 11.52 -13.46
N VAL A 249 -3.14 11.43 -12.93
CA VAL A 249 -3.44 10.74 -11.68
C VAL A 249 -3.31 9.23 -11.88
N ILE A 250 -2.66 8.56 -10.93
CA ILE A 250 -2.63 7.11 -10.82
C ILE A 250 -2.99 6.65 -9.40
N ARG A 251 -3.60 5.48 -9.28
CA ARG A 251 -3.80 4.74 -8.03
C ARG A 251 -2.59 3.89 -7.73
N GLN A 252 -1.98 4.10 -6.56
CA GLN A 252 -0.81 3.38 -6.09
C GLN A 252 -1.19 2.12 -5.31
N ASP A 253 -2.23 2.17 -4.47
CA ASP A 253 -2.74 0.98 -3.76
C ASP A 253 -3.95 0.40 -4.49
N VAL A 254 -3.78 -0.78 -5.07
CA VAL A 254 -4.82 -1.46 -5.85
C VAL A 254 -5.32 -2.73 -5.17
N GLY A 255 -4.84 -3.05 -3.96
CA GLY A 255 -5.15 -4.30 -3.27
C GLY A 255 -6.59 -4.44 -2.79
N ARG A 256 -7.43 -3.41 -3.00
CA ARG A 256 -8.86 -3.39 -2.67
C ARG A 256 -9.78 -3.09 -3.84
N LEU A 257 -9.25 -3.12 -5.07
CA LEU A 257 -10.09 -3.02 -6.25
C LEU A 257 -11.00 -4.23 -6.37
N VAL A 258 -12.26 -3.96 -6.69
CA VAL A 258 -13.28 -4.97 -6.99
C VAL A 258 -14.06 -4.54 -8.22
N LEU A 259 -14.62 -5.53 -8.91
CA LEU A 259 -15.63 -5.28 -9.92
C LEU A 259 -16.98 -5.16 -9.22
N ASP A 260 -17.65 -4.04 -9.45
CA ASP A 260 -18.94 -3.72 -8.88
C ASP A 260 -19.76 -2.92 -9.91
N PRO A 261 -20.63 -3.59 -10.67
CA PRO A 261 -21.50 -2.92 -11.66
C PRO A 261 -22.43 -1.87 -11.03
N GLU A 262 -22.77 -1.99 -9.75
CA GLU A 262 -23.63 -1.01 -9.07
C GLU A 262 -22.96 0.36 -8.94
N THR A 263 -21.63 0.42 -9.08
CA THR A 263 -20.88 1.69 -9.11
C THR A 263 -21.02 2.46 -10.42
N GLN A 264 -21.69 1.90 -11.42
CA GLN A 264 -22.08 2.65 -12.61
C GLN A 264 -23.35 3.49 -12.38
N ASN A 265 -24.07 3.29 -11.27
CA ASN A 265 -25.21 4.12 -10.90
C ASN A 265 -24.75 5.50 -10.41
N LEU A 266 -25.29 6.57 -11.02
CA LEU A 266 -24.91 7.95 -10.72
C LEU A 266 -25.11 8.33 -9.24
N GLU A 267 -26.17 7.86 -8.58
CA GLU A 267 -26.42 8.17 -7.17
C GLU A 267 -25.39 7.51 -6.25
N ASN A 268 -24.95 6.30 -6.59
CA ASN A 268 -23.88 5.61 -5.87
C ASN A 268 -22.54 6.34 -6.04
N ILE A 269 -22.24 6.81 -7.26
CA ILE A 269 -21.05 7.62 -7.57
C ILE A 269 -21.05 8.90 -6.73
N LYS A 270 -22.14 9.67 -6.78
CA LYS A 270 -22.28 10.92 -6.01
C LYS A 270 -22.11 10.68 -4.51
N THR A 271 -22.72 9.61 -4.00
CA THR A 271 -22.62 9.23 -2.60
C THR A 271 -21.18 8.89 -2.19
N ASP A 272 -20.45 8.16 -3.02
CA ASP A 272 -19.06 7.78 -2.72
C ASP A 272 -18.09 8.96 -2.82
N LEU A 273 -18.21 9.78 -3.86
CA LEU A 273 -17.40 11.00 -4.00
C LEU A 273 -17.64 12.00 -2.87
N ARG A 274 -18.90 12.19 -2.44
CA ARG A 274 -19.22 13.00 -1.25
C ARG A 274 -18.54 12.48 0.01
N LYS A 275 -18.45 11.15 0.19
CA LYS A 275 -17.72 10.56 1.32
C LYS A 275 -16.22 10.88 1.23
N ILE A 276 -15.63 10.78 0.04
CA ILE A 276 -14.23 11.13 -0.19
C ILE A 276 -13.96 12.60 0.17
N VAL A 277 -14.78 13.53 -0.35
CA VAL A 277 -14.65 14.97 -0.07
C VAL A 277 -14.75 15.25 1.42
N ARG A 278 -15.86 14.85 2.05
CA ARG A 278 -16.18 15.21 3.44
C ARG A 278 -15.31 14.52 4.47
N LYS A 279 -14.85 13.30 4.20
CA LYS A 279 -14.07 12.50 5.17
C LYS A 279 -12.56 12.57 4.96
N ARG A 280 -12.08 13.04 3.81
CA ARG A 280 -10.65 13.03 3.46
C ARG A 280 -10.13 14.39 3.06
N LEU A 281 -10.64 14.98 1.99
CA LEU A 281 -10.11 16.22 1.43
C LEU A 281 -10.41 17.42 2.34
N GLN A 282 -11.68 17.65 2.69
CA GLN A 282 -12.08 18.77 3.55
C GLN A 282 -11.35 18.75 4.91
N PRO A 283 -11.31 17.64 5.67
CA PRO A 283 -10.56 17.61 6.94
C PRO A 283 -9.07 17.88 6.78
N TRP A 284 -8.46 17.43 5.67
CA TRP A 284 -7.05 17.67 5.40
C TRP A 284 -6.79 19.16 5.13
N PHE A 285 -7.52 19.78 4.22
CA PHE A 285 -7.38 21.22 3.95
C PHE A 285 -7.69 22.07 5.19
N LYS A 286 -8.73 21.73 5.96
CA LYS A 286 -9.06 22.44 7.20
C LYS A 286 -7.93 22.40 8.22
N SER A 287 -7.21 21.28 8.30
CA SER A 287 -6.16 21.06 9.30
C SER A 287 -4.82 21.70 8.90
N TYR A 288 -4.46 21.62 7.62
CA TYR A 288 -3.13 22.03 7.16
C TYR A 288 -3.11 23.38 6.42
N TYR A 289 -4.23 23.78 5.84
CA TYR A 289 -4.36 24.99 5.01
C TYR A 289 -5.68 25.74 5.28
N PRO A 290 -5.98 26.10 6.55
CA PRO A 290 -7.26 26.68 6.94
C PRO A 290 -7.60 27.98 6.19
N GLN A 291 -6.59 28.75 5.77
CA GLN A 291 -6.76 29.99 5.02
C GLN A 291 -7.36 29.80 3.62
N TYR A 292 -7.18 28.61 3.02
CA TYR A 292 -7.72 28.27 1.69
C TYR A 292 -8.91 27.31 1.77
N TYR A 293 -9.30 26.91 2.98
CA TYR A 293 -10.31 25.87 3.18
C TYR A 293 -11.66 26.23 2.59
N SER A 294 -12.13 27.48 2.76
CA SER A 294 -13.44 27.90 2.25
C SER A 294 -13.51 27.80 0.74
N GLU A 295 -12.56 28.43 0.05
CA GLU A 295 -12.48 28.47 -1.41
C GLU A 295 -12.35 27.07 -2.02
N ILE A 296 -11.44 26.23 -1.51
CA ILE A 296 -11.24 24.87 -2.02
C ILE A 296 -12.45 23.97 -1.72
N SER A 297 -13.14 24.19 -0.59
CA SER A 297 -14.34 23.42 -0.26
C SER A 297 -15.51 23.76 -1.15
N GLU A 298 -15.68 25.04 -1.50
CA GLU A 298 -16.70 25.50 -2.43
C GLU A 298 -16.50 24.88 -3.81
N GLU A 299 -15.27 24.89 -4.33
CA GLU A 299 -14.91 24.22 -5.60
C GLU A 299 -15.28 22.74 -5.61
N MET A 300 -14.95 22.01 -4.53
CA MET A 300 -15.28 20.59 -4.42
C MET A 300 -16.79 20.33 -4.39
N GLU A 301 -17.56 21.17 -3.68
CA GLU A 301 -19.01 21.02 -3.63
C GLU A 301 -19.68 21.44 -4.95
N GLN A 302 -19.14 22.45 -5.65
CA GLN A 302 -19.56 22.83 -6.99
C GLN A 302 -19.38 21.65 -7.95
N PHE A 303 -18.20 21.04 -8.00
CA PHE A 303 -17.96 19.86 -8.82
C PHE A 303 -18.95 18.72 -8.53
N LEU A 304 -19.24 18.46 -7.23
CA LEU A 304 -20.20 17.43 -6.84
C LEU A 304 -21.66 17.76 -7.22
N SER A 305 -21.98 19.03 -7.41
CA SER A 305 -23.30 19.50 -7.82
C SER A 305 -23.52 19.41 -9.32
N GLU A 306 -22.46 19.53 -10.12
CA GLU A 306 -22.47 19.47 -11.58
C GLU A 306 -22.47 18.04 -12.14
N LEU A 307 -22.18 17.05 -11.29
CA LEU A 307 -22.18 15.61 -11.57
C LEU A 307 -23.57 15.06 -11.92
#